data_AF-A0A0B4DVR5-F1
#
_entry.id   AF-A0A0B4DVR5-F1
#
_cell.length_a   1.000
_cell.length_b   1.000
_cell.length_c   1.000
_cell.angle_alpha   90.00
_cell.angle_beta   90.00
_cell.angle_gamma   90.00
#
_symmetry.space_group_name_H-M   'P 1'
#
loop_
_entity.id
_entity.type
_entity.pdbx_description
1 polymer ?
#
loop_
_entity_poly.entity_id
_entity_poly.type
_entity_poly.pdbx_seq_one_letter_code
_entity_poly.pdbx_strand_id
1 'polypeptide(L)'
;MDLTKRINILFDEGLITERMKNWAHKIRVLGQYHKHRYVEANEDDTKDIREFCELFLKYLFTMPGLIQSREERLEARKVQS
;
A
#
# COMPACT_ATOMS: atom_id res chain seq x y z
N MET A 1 -10.43 -14.51 6.46
CA MET A 1 -10.16 -13.21 7.09
C MET A 1 -10.60 -12.12 6.12
N ASP A 2 -11.41 -11.16 6.56
CA ASP A 2 -11.89 -10.06 5.71
C ASP A 2 -10.76 -9.08 5.36
N LEU A 3 -10.78 -8.53 4.14
CA LEU A 3 -9.79 -7.57 3.64
C LEU A 3 -9.74 -6.31 4.51
N THR A 4 -10.90 -5.89 5.04
CA THR A 4 -11.01 -4.77 6.00
C THR A 4 -10.12 -4.99 7.23
N LYS A 5 -10.13 -6.20 7.79
CA LYS A 5 -9.34 -6.54 8.99
C LYS A 5 -7.85 -6.50 8.68
N ARG A 6 -7.44 -6.99 7.50
CA ARG A 6 -6.03 -6.97 7.06
C ARG A 6 -5.51 -5.53 6.89
N ILE A 7 -6.31 -4.63 6.30
CA ILE A 7 -5.94 -3.22 6.14
C ILE A 7 -5.75 -2.55 7.51
N ASN A 8 -6.63 -2.83 8.47
CA ASN A 8 -6.52 -2.25 9.81
C ASN A 8 -5.30 -2.78 10.56
N ILE A 9 -5.01 -4.08 10.48
CA ILE A 9 -3.81 -4.67 11.10
C ILE A 9 -2.53 -3.99 10.58
N LEU A 10 -2.41 -3.78 9.26
CA LEU A 10 -1.24 -3.09 8.70
C LEU A 10 -1.07 -1.66 9.25
N PHE A 11 -2.18 -0.97 9.53
CA PHE A 11 -2.13 0.35 10.14
C PHE A 11 -1.78 0.28 11.63
N ASP A 12 -2.37 -0.66 12.36
CA ASP A 12 -2.14 -0.86 13.79
C ASP A 12 -0.70 -1.30 14.07
N GLU A 13 -0.07 -2.04 13.16
CA GLU A 13 1.35 -2.41 13.18
C GLU A 13 2.28 -1.26 12.72
N GLY A 14 1.73 -0.11 12.32
CA GLY A 14 2.50 1.04 11.85
C GLY A 14 3.15 0.85 10.48
N LEU A 15 2.80 -0.21 9.75
CA LEU A 15 3.36 -0.54 8.43
C LEU A 15 2.80 0.34 7.31
N ILE A 16 1.65 0.98 7.53
CA ILE A 16 1.06 1.95 6.59
C ILE A 16 0.57 3.21 7.31
N THR A 17 0.62 4.35 6.61
CA THR A 17 0.06 5.61 7.13
C THR A 17 -1.47 5.58 7.15
N GLU A 18 -2.08 6.47 7.95
CA GLU A 18 -3.53 6.66 7.96
C GLU A 18 -4.09 7.02 6.57
N ARG A 19 -3.37 7.85 5.81
CA ARG A 19 -3.74 8.20 4.42
C ARG A 19 -3.80 6.96 3.53
N MET A 20 -2.82 6.07 3.65
CA MET A 20 -2.78 4.81 2.89
C MET A 20 -3.90 3.86 3.30
N LYS A 21 -4.18 3.74 4.61
CA LYS A 21 -5.33 2.98 5.14
C LYS A 21 -6.65 3.46 4.52
N ASN A 22 -6.88 4.78 4.54
CA ASN A 22 -8.10 5.38 4.03
C ASN A 22 -8.25 5.16 2.51
N TRP A 23 -7.15 5.24 1.76
CA TRP A 23 -7.18 4.95 0.33
C TRP A 23 -7.46 3.46 0.04
N ALA A 24 -6.84 2.55 0.79
CA ALA A 24 -7.10 1.11 0.66
C ALA A 24 -8.58 0.77 0.91
N HIS A 25 -9.23 1.41 1.88
CA HIS A 25 -10.66 1.24 2.13
C HIS A 25 -11.52 1.78 0.98
N LYS A 26 -11.16 2.90 0.35
CA LYS A 26 -11.86 3.45 -0.82
C LYS A 26 -11.77 2.49 -2.02
N ILE A 27 -10.58 1.97 -2.32
CA ILE A 27 -10.37 1.01 -3.41
C ILE A 27 -11.12 -0.30 -3.16
N ARG A 28 -11.15 -0.78 -1.91
CA ARG A 28 -11.96 -1.95 -1.52
C ARG A 28 -13.44 -1.73 -1.82
N VAL A 29 -13.96 -0.56 -1.44
CA VAL A 29 -15.36 -0.18 -1.65
C VAL A 29 -15.67 -0.06 -3.15
N LEU A 30 -14.79 0.57 -3.93
CA LEU A 30 -14.88 0.64 -5.40
C LEU A 30 -14.95 -0.77 -6.03
N GLY A 31 -14.04 -1.66 -5.62
CA GLY A 31 -14.06 -3.05 -6.08
C GLY A 31 -15.27 -3.86 -5.61
N GLN A 32 -15.94 -3.45 -4.52
CA GLN A 32 -17.24 -4.01 -4.14
C GLN A 32 -18.34 -3.47 -5.06
N TYR A 33 -18.37 -2.16 -5.33
CA TYR A 33 -19.35 -1.52 -6.21
C TYR A 33 -19.44 -2.19 -7.59
N HIS A 34 -18.31 -2.51 -8.22
CA HIS A 34 -18.29 -3.20 -9.52
C HIS A 34 -18.66 -4.69 -9.47
N LYS A 35 -18.65 -5.33 -8.28
CA LYS A 35 -19.13 -6.72 -8.13
C LYS A 35 -20.65 -6.81 -8.16
N HIS A 36 -21.34 -5.72 -7.87
CA HIS A 36 -22.79 -5.63 -8.02
C HIS A 36 -23.05 -5.41 -9.51
N ARG A 37 -23.63 -6.40 -10.21
CA ARG A 37 -23.72 -6.58 -11.68
C ARG A 37 -24.33 -5.44 -12.53
N TYR A 38 -24.49 -4.24 -11.99
CA TYR A 38 -25.21 -3.13 -12.61
C TYR A 38 -24.33 -1.90 -12.92
N VAL A 39 -23.05 -1.91 -12.51
CA VAL A 39 -22.12 -0.78 -12.77
C VAL A 39 -20.83 -1.32 -13.38
N GLU A 40 -20.68 -1.16 -14.70
CA GLU A 40 -19.41 -1.40 -15.37
C GLU A 40 -18.34 -0.44 -14.82
N ALA A 41 -17.12 -0.95 -14.64
CA ALA A 41 -15.99 -0.10 -14.29
C ALA A 41 -15.67 0.81 -15.45
N ASN A 42 -15.49 2.11 -15.17
CA ASN A 42 -15.01 3.04 -16.17
C ASN A 42 -13.46 3.07 -16.19
N GLU A 43 -12.89 3.81 -17.14
CA GLU A 43 -11.45 3.90 -17.29
C GLU A 43 -10.76 4.53 -16.06
N ASP A 44 -11.42 5.49 -15.42
CA ASP A 44 -10.89 6.20 -14.25
C ASP A 44 -10.88 5.29 -13.01
N ASP A 45 -11.91 4.46 -12.82
CA ASP A 45 -11.93 3.45 -11.76
C ASP A 45 -10.73 2.49 -11.89
N THR A 46 -10.42 2.10 -13.13
CA THR A 46 -9.29 1.21 -13.43
C THR A 46 -7.95 1.90 -13.17
N LYS A 47 -7.83 3.19 -13.52
CA LYS A 47 -6.65 4.01 -13.22
C LYS A 47 -6.43 4.14 -11.72
N ASP A 48 -7.47 4.46 -10.96
CA ASP A 48 -7.41 4.62 -9.51
C ASP A 48 -6.94 3.33 -8.80
N ILE A 49 -7.47 2.17 -9.22
CA ILE A 49 -7.06 0.87 -8.68
C ILE A 49 -5.59 0.60 -9.02
N ARG A 50 -5.18 0.87 -10.26
CA ARG A 50 -3.80 0.66 -10.71
C ARG A 50 -2.83 1.55 -9.93
N GLU A 51 -3.09 2.85 -9.86
CA GLU A 51 -2.24 3.81 -9.16
C GLU A 51 -2.12 3.48 -7.67
N PHE A 52 -3.22 3.08 -7.04
CA PHE A 52 -3.19 2.58 -5.68
C PHE A 52 -2.27 1.37 -5.55
N CYS A 53 -2.42 0.35 -6.40
CA CYS A 53 -1.58 -0.85 -6.37
C CYS A 53 -0.09 -0.50 -6.51
N GLU A 54 0.25 0.36 -7.47
CA GLU A 54 1.63 0.78 -7.70
C GLU A 54 2.22 1.50 -6.48
N LEU A 55 1.50 2.48 -5.92
CA LEU A 55 1.98 3.26 -4.78
C LEU A 55 2.00 2.44 -3.48
N PHE A 56 1.01 1.58 -3.26
CA PHE A 56 0.94 0.70 -2.10
C PHE A 56 2.12 -0.28 -2.08
N LEU A 57 2.43 -0.91 -3.22
CA LEU A 57 3.56 -1.83 -3.32
C LEU A 57 4.91 -1.12 -3.16
N LYS A 58 5.06 0.06 -3.77
CA LYS A 58 6.26 0.90 -3.58
C LYS A 58 6.45 1.27 -2.11
N TYR A 59 5.38 1.66 -1.44
CA TYR A 59 5.43 2.06 -0.03
C TYR A 59 5.76 0.88 0.89
N LEU A 60 5.14 -0.29 0.70
CA LEU A 60 5.33 -1.44 1.60
C LEU A 60 6.61 -2.23 1.36
N PHE A 61 7.09 -2.31 0.12
CA PHE A 61 8.20 -3.21 -0.21
C PHE A 61 9.43 -2.44 -0.68
N THR A 62 9.25 -1.49 -1.61
CA THR A 62 10.39 -0.78 -2.20
C THR A 62 11.02 0.20 -1.22
N MET A 63 10.22 1.02 -0.53
CA MET A 63 10.75 2.03 0.39
C MET A 63 11.47 1.42 1.58
N PRO A 64 10.92 0.41 2.30
CA PRO A 64 11.64 -0.26 3.37
C PRO A 64 12.94 -0.92 2.91
N GLY A 65 12.95 -1.61 1.77
CA GLY A 65 14.18 -2.20 1.23
C GLY A 65 15.24 -1.15 0.88
N LEU A 66 14.82 -0.01 0.32
CA LEU A 66 15.74 1.11 0.06
C LEU A 66 16.32 1.71 1.35
N ILE A 67 15.51 1.82 2.40
CA ILE A 67 15.94 2.32 3.70
C ILE A 67 16.95 1.34 4.32
N GLN A 68 16.61 0.05 4.37
CA GLN A 68 17.48 -0.99 4.90
C GLN A 68 18.85 -1.00 4.21
N SER A 69 18.87 -0.99 2.88
CA SER A 69 20.13 -0.94 2.12
C SER A 69 20.98 0.31 2.42
N ARG A 70 20.33 1.45 2.71
CA ARG A 70 21.02 2.68 3.11
C ARG A 70 21.57 2.59 4.53
N GLU A 71 20.83 2.00 5.46
CA GLU A 71 21.27 1.76 6.84
C GLU A 71 22.50 0.84 6.87
N GLU A 72 22.45 -0.29 6.17
CA GLU A 72 23.58 -1.23 6.05
C GLU A 72 24.84 -0.55 5.52
N ARG A 73 24.69 0.32 4.51
CA ARG A 73 25.80 1.09 3.96
C ARG A 73 26.37 2.10 4.95
N LEU A 74 25.53 2.71 5.80
CA LEU A 74 25.99 3.64 6.84
C LEU A 74 26.73 2.91 7.96
N GLU A 75 26.24 1.74 8.38
CA GLU A 75 26.92 0.92 9.39
C GLU A 75 28.28 0.40 8.89
N ALA A 76 28.36 -0.05 7.63
CA ALA A 76 29.63 -0.49 7.04
C ALA A 76 30.72 0.61 7.02
N ARG A 77 30.32 1.89 6.91
CA ARG A 77 31.25 3.03 6.98
C ARG A 77 31.78 3.27 8.39
N LYS A 78 30.97 3.04 9.42
CA LYS A 78 31.39 3.21 10.82
C LYS A 78 32.42 2.16 11.25
N VAL A 79 32.32 0.93 10.72
CA VAL A 79 33.25 -0.17 11.02
C VAL A 79 34.64 0.05 10.39
N GLN A 80 34.75 0.89 9.36
CA GLN A 80 36.00 1.21 8.67
C GLN A 80 36.71 2.47 9.19
N SER A 81 36.11 3.20 10.14
CA SER A 81 36.67 4.40 10.80
C SER A 81 37.19 4.08 12.19
#